data_AF-A0A2S9FKC8-F1
#
_entry.id   AF-A0A2S9FKC8-F1
#
_cell.length_a   1.000
_cell.length_b   1.000
_cell.length_c   1.000
_cell.angle_alpha   90.00
_cell.angle_beta   90.00
_cell.angle_gamma   90.00
#
_symmetry.space_group_name_H-M   'P 1'
#
loop_
_entity.id
_entity.type
_entity.pdbx_description
1 polymer ?
#
loop_
_entity_poly.entity_id
_entity_poly.type
_entity_poly.pdbx_seq_one_letter_code
_entity_poly.pdbx_strand_id
1 'polypeptide(L)'
;MTRTFHAGQRFSTPTSEIAAALEQVSVPTLLLSMVHITGDPMFIRDFAQDGLFLNEVQGFMSEEDKARARAAALTAIVDYRDRGCPAPAPLSPELVTEM
;
A
#
# COMPACT_ATOMS: atom_id res chain seq x y z
N MET A 1 17.47 13.61 12.21
CA MET A 1 17.71 13.50 10.74
C MET A 1 16.75 14.43 10.02
N THR A 2 17.26 15.37 9.22
CA THR A 2 16.46 16.25 8.37
C THR A 2 15.99 15.43 7.15
N ARG A 3 14.69 15.48 6.82
CA ARG A 3 14.14 14.78 5.64
C ARG A 3 14.81 15.30 4.35
N THR A 4 15.04 14.41 3.39
CA THR A 4 15.58 14.79 2.08
C THR A 4 14.56 15.62 1.30
N PHE A 5 15.01 16.44 0.35
CA PHE A 5 14.12 17.23 -0.50
C PHE A 5 13.25 16.37 -1.44
N HIS A 6 13.64 15.11 -1.65
CA HIS A 6 12.84 14.11 -2.37
C HIS A 6 11.70 13.53 -1.53
N ALA A 7 11.69 13.77 -0.22
CA ALA A 7 10.63 13.28 0.64
C ALA A 7 9.35 14.12 0.39
N GLY A 8 8.29 13.48 -0.10
CA GLY A 8 7.02 14.16 -0.40
C GLY A 8 6.40 14.89 0.79
N GLN A 9 5.47 15.80 0.58
CA GLN A 9 4.83 16.52 1.70
C GLN A 9 4.11 15.55 2.65
N ARG A 10 4.12 15.88 3.95
CA ARG A 10 3.25 15.19 4.92
C ARG A 10 1.80 15.47 4.53
N PHE A 11 0.94 14.48 4.70
CA PHE A 11 -0.50 14.68 4.54
C PHE A 11 -1.18 14.58 5.89
N SER A 12 -2.30 15.28 6.02
CA SER A 12 -3.24 15.22 7.15
C SER A 12 -4.66 14.90 6.67
N THR A 13 -4.77 14.28 5.49
CA THR A 13 -6.03 13.91 4.84
C THR A 13 -6.93 13.14 5.80
N PRO A 14 -8.22 13.50 5.95
CA PRO A 14 -9.16 12.78 6.81
C PRO A 14 -9.28 11.30 6.45
N THR A 15 -9.54 10.45 7.45
CA THR A 15 -9.65 8.99 7.25
C THR A 15 -10.75 8.63 6.25
N SER A 16 -11.87 9.35 6.23
CA SER A 16 -12.95 9.14 5.26
C SER A 16 -12.52 9.39 3.82
N GLU A 17 -11.67 10.40 3.60
CA GLU A 17 -11.14 10.71 2.26
C GLU A 17 -10.09 9.69 1.82
N ILE A 18 -9.27 9.18 2.75
CA ILE A 18 -8.35 8.07 2.47
C ILE A 18 -9.16 6.82 2.06
N ALA A 19 -10.22 6.48 2.80
CA ALA A 19 -11.08 5.36 2.46
C ALA A 19 -11.72 5.51 1.08
N ALA A 20 -12.24 6.71 0.75
CA ALA A 20 -12.80 6.98 -0.57
C ALA A 20 -11.75 6.86 -1.69
N ALA A 21 -10.51 7.31 -1.45
CA ALA A 21 -9.43 7.18 -2.42
C ALA A 21 -9.03 5.71 -2.66
N LEU A 22 -9.04 4.87 -1.63
CA LEU A 22 -8.70 3.45 -1.74
C LEU A 22 -9.66 2.66 -2.64
N GLU A 23 -10.91 3.13 -2.83
CA GLU A 23 -11.84 2.52 -3.78
C GLU A 23 -11.47 2.78 -5.25
N GLN A 24 -10.60 3.75 -5.53
CA GLN A 24 -10.26 4.19 -6.89
C GLN A 24 -8.89 3.68 -7.38
N VAL A 25 -8.11 3.01 -6.53
CA VAL A 25 -6.75 2.57 -6.87
C VAL A 25 -6.70 1.14 -7.40
N SER A 26 -5.62 0.82 -8.13
CA SER A 26 -5.23 -0.56 -8.40
C SER A 26 -4.81 -1.23 -7.08
N VAL A 27 -5.52 -2.29 -6.68
CA VAL A 27 -5.19 -3.04 -5.47
C VAL A 27 -3.80 -3.68 -5.58
N PRO A 28 -3.40 -4.31 -6.70
CA PRO A 28 -2.03 -4.79 -6.87
C PRO A 28 -0.92 -3.76 -6.56
N THR A 29 -1.04 -2.55 -7.11
CA THR A 29 -0.05 -1.49 -6.86
C THR A 29 -0.13 -0.97 -5.42
N LEU A 30 -1.33 -0.94 -4.83
CA LEU A 30 -1.51 -0.61 -3.43
C LEU A 30 -0.76 -1.58 -2.52
N LEU A 31 -0.84 -2.90 -2.78
CA LEU A 31 -0.17 -3.93 -1.97
C LEU A 31 1.35 -3.70 -1.92
N LEU A 32 2.00 -3.47 -3.07
CA LEU A 32 3.43 -3.14 -3.12
C LEU A 32 3.77 -1.86 -2.37
N SER A 33 2.91 -0.85 -2.48
CA SER A 33 3.06 0.42 -1.74
C SER A 33 2.97 0.19 -0.22
N MET A 34 2.10 -0.71 0.22
CA MET A 34 1.95 -1.05 1.63
C MET A 34 3.18 -1.77 2.17
N VAL A 35 3.79 -2.69 1.41
CA VAL A 35 5.07 -3.30 1.81
C VAL A 35 6.12 -2.22 2.03
N HIS A 36 6.24 -1.24 1.13
CA HIS A 36 7.20 -0.14 1.30
C HIS A 36 6.90 0.74 2.52
N ILE A 37 5.63 1.06 2.80
CA ILE A 37 5.27 1.95 3.92
C ILE A 37 5.41 1.24 5.27
N THR A 38 5.08 -0.04 5.34
CA THR A 38 4.97 -0.80 6.60
C THR A 38 6.18 -1.66 6.89
N GLY A 39 6.91 -2.10 5.85
CA GLY A 39 7.89 -3.18 5.93
C GLY A 39 7.25 -4.57 6.09
N ASP A 40 5.93 -4.69 6.03
CA ASP A 40 5.21 -5.93 6.29
C ASP A 40 4.98 -6.73 5.00
N PRO A 41 5.56 -7.93 4.86
CA PRO A 41 5.39 -8.76 3.67
C PRO A 41 4.00 -9.41 3.58
N MET A 42 3.13 -9.32 4.60
CA MET A 42 1.79 -9.88 4.53
C MET A 42 1.01 -9.41 3.29
N PHE A 43 1.27 -8.17 2.82
CA PHE A 43 0.55 -7.57 1.71
C PHE A 43 0.81 -8.29 0.36
N ILE A 44 1.93 -8.99 0.21
CA ILE A 44 2.24 -9.76 -1.01
C ILE A 44 2.13 -11.28 -0.81
N ARG A 45 2.01 -11.74 0.44
CA ARG A 45 1.93 -13.18 0.77
C ARG A 45 0.49 -13.65 1.02
N ASP A 46 -0.36 -12.79 1.57
CA ASP A 46 -1.74 -13.14 1.91
C ASP A 46 -2.75 -12.74 0.84
N PHE A 47 -2.35 -11.91 -0.13
CA PHE A 47 -3.17 -11.45 -1.24
C PHE A 47 -2.54 -11.90 -2.56
N ALA A 48 -3.14 -12.89 -3.20
CA ALA A 48 -2.68 -13.39 -4.48
C ALA A 48 -3.38 -12.67 -5.64
N GLN A 49 -2.65 -12.47 -6.73
CA GLN A 49 -3.20 -12.07 -8.02
C GLN A 49 -3.29 -13.32 -8.91
N ASP A 50 -4.41 -13.50 -9.60
CA ASP A 50 -4.71 -14.71 -10.37
C ASP A 50 -4.29 -14.62 -11.85
N GLY A 51 -3.77 -13.47 -12.30
CA GLY A 51 -3.20 -13.37 -13.64
C GLY A 51 -2.82 -11.96 -14.07
N LEU A 52 -2.06 -11.90 -15.17
CA LEU A 52 -1.69 -10.68 -15.87
C LEU A 52 -2.29 -10.72 -17.28
N PHE A 53 -3.13 -9.75 -17.61
CA PHE A 53 -3.72 -9.64 -18.94
C PHE A 53 -3.75 -8.19 -19.41
N LEU A 54 -3.67 -7.98 -20.72
CA LEU A 54 -3.72 -6.64 -21.29
C LEU A 54 -5.04 -5.96 -20.89
N ASN A 55 -4.95 -4.77 -20.29
CA ASN A 55 -6.06 -3.97 -19.76
C ASN A 55 -6.75 -4.51 -18.48
N GLU A 56 -6.29 -5.63 -17.93
CA GLU A 56 -6.69 -6.06 -16.59
C GLU A 56 -5.73 -5.45 -15.56
N VAL A 57 -6.24 -4.57 -14.70
CA VAL A 57 -5.43 -3.74 -13.78
C VAL A 57 -5.60 -4.11 -12.30
N GLN A 58 -6.50 -5.04 -11.98
CA GLN A 58 -6.77 -5.54 -10.64
C GLN A 58 -6.26 -6.97 -10.44
N GLY A 59 -5.56 -7.53 -11.42
CA GLY A 59 -4.92 -8.85 -11.30
C GLY A 59 -5.90 -10.01 -11.10
N PHE A 60 -7.14 -9.87 -11.59
CA PHE A 60 -8.23 -10.84 -11.42
C PHE A 60 -8.56 -11.20 -9.96
N MET A 61 -8.16 -10.38 -8.99
CA MET A 61 -8.48 -10.60 -7.59
C MET A 61 -10.00 -10.66 -7.37
N SER A 62 -10.43 -11.45 -6.39
CA SER A 62 -11.82 -11.46 -5.92
C SER A 62 -12.21 -10.10 -5.33
N GLU A 63 -13.48 -9.72 -5.38
CA GLU A 63 -13.95 -8.48 -4.73
C GLU A 63 -13.77 -8.55 -3.20
N GLU A 64 -13.86 -9.75 -2.61
CA GLU A 64 -13.62 -9.97 -1.19
C GLU A 64 -12.16 -9.67 -0.82
N ASP A 65 -11.19 -10.17 -1.60
CA ASP A 65 -9.77 -9.92 -1.34
C ASP A 65 -9.39 -8.46 -1.59
N LYS A 66 -9.99 -7.81 -2.61
CA LYS A 66 -9.84 -6.37 -2.81
C LYS A 66 -10.33 -5.58 -1.60
N ALA A 67 -11.51 -5.93 -1.07
CA ALA A 67 -12.07 -5.26 0.11
C ALA A 67 -11.20 -5.49 1.36
N ARG A 68 -10.73 -6.72 1.59
CA ARG A 68 -9.80 -7.06 2.69
C ARG A 68 -8.48 -6.28 2.58
N ALA A 69 -7.90 -6.20 1.38
CA ALA A 69 -6.67 -5.46 1.12
C ALA A 69 -6.85 -3.96 1.40
N ARG A 70 -7.95 -3.35 0.93
CA ARG A 70 -8.26 -1.93 1.20
C ARG A 70 -8.44 -1.65 2.68
N ALA A 71 -9.11 -2.53 3.43
CA ALA A 71 -9.29 -2.37 4.86
C ALA A 71 -7.97 -2.44 5.64
N ALA A 72 -7.09 -3.38 5.29
CA ALA A 72 -5.75 -3.47 5.87
C ALA A 72 -4.91 -2.22 5.54
N ALA A 73 -4.93 -1.78 4.28
CA ALA A 73 -4.23 -0.58 3.83
C ALA A 73 -4.73 0.69 4.52
N LEU A 74 -6.05 0.85 4.70
CA LEU A 74 -6.62 2.01 5.40
C LEU A 74 -6.05 2.14 6.81
N THR A 75 -6.00 1.01 7.54
CA THR A 75 -5.44 0.97 8.90
C THR A 75 -3.97 1.39 8.91
N ALA A 76 -3.17 0.84 8.00
CA ALA A 76 -1.73 1.14 7.90
C ALA A 76 -1.45 2.60 7.50
N ILE A 77 -2.20 3.14 6.53
CA ILE A 77 -2.02 4.52 6.05
C ILE A 77 -2.43 5.53 7.13
N VAL A 78 -3.50 5.24 7.88
CA VAL A 78 -3.93 6.06 9.01
C VAL A 78 -2.85 6.09 10.10
N ASP A 79 -2.31 4.93 10.51
CA ASP A 79 -1.20 4.88 11.47
C ASP A 79 0.02 5.68 10.96
N TYR A 80 0.41 5.46 9.69
CA TYR A 80 1.52 6.17 9.07
C TYR A 80 1.33 7.69 9.09
N ARG A 81 0.12 8.16 8.75
CA ARG A 81 -0.28 9.57 8.81
C ARG A 81 -0.18 10.11 10.23
N ASP A 82 -0.75 9.40 11.19
CA ASP A 82 -0.88 9.83 12.58
C ASP A 82 0.48 9.85 13.31
N ARG A 83 1.45 9.04 12.86
CA ARG A 83 2.87 9.15 13.25
C ARG A 83 3.64 10.28 12.54
N GLY A 84 2.97 11.09 11.73
CA GLY A 84 3.54 12.26 11.05
C GLY A 84 4.27 11.95 9.75
N CYS A 85 3.88 10.88 9.05
CA CYS A 85 4.49 10.41 7.80
C CYS A 85 6.02 10.25 7.92
N PRO A 86 6.50 9.33 8.79
CA PRO A 86 7.94 9.07 8.93
C PRO A 86 8.54 8.60 7.61
N ALA A 87 9.86 8.74 7.43
CA ALA A 87 10.51 8.13 6.27
C ALA A 87 10.41 6.60 6.38
N PRO A 88 9.96 5.88 5.34
CA PRO A 88 9.96 4.43 5.36
C PRO A 88 11.35 3.86 5.56
N ALA A 89 11.46 2.75 6.29
CA ALA A 89 12.70 2.02 6.41
C ALA A 89 13.02 1.33 5.07
N PRO A 90 14.31 1.18 4.69
CA PRO A 90 14.66 0.40 3.52
C PRO A 90 14.23 -1.06 3.73
N LEU A 91 13.65 -1.66 2.68
CA LEU A 91 13.34 -3.09 2.66
C LEU A 91 14.62 -3.91 2.46
N SER A 92 14.59 -5.18 2.85
CA SER A 92 15.71 -6.08 2.54
C SER A 92 15.77 -6.37 1.04
N PRO A 93 16.96 -6.63 0.47
CA PRO A 93 17.08 -6.99 -0.94
C PRO A 93 16.25 -8.22 -1.34
N GLU A 94 16.12 -9.18 -0.43
CA GLU A 94 15.34 -10.41 -0.64
C GLU A 94 13.85 -10.10 -0.77
N LEU A 95 13.32 -9.24 0.10
CA LEU A 95 11.91 -8.82 0.03
C LEU A 95 11.64 -8.00 -1.24
N VAL A 96 12.57 -7.14 -1.65
CA VAL A 96 12.47 -6.41 -2.93
C VAL A 96 12.49 -7.37 -4.13
N THR A 97 13.17 -8.50 -4.03
CA THR A 97 13.20 -9.52 -5.11
C THR A 97 11.92 -10.37 -5.13
N GLU A 98 11.25 -10.54 -3.99
CA GLU A 98 9.98 -11.26 -3.88
C GLU A 98 8.81 -10.48 -4.51
N MET A 99 8.87 -9.15 -4.45
CA MET A 99 7.91 -8.21 -5.05
C MET A 99 8.01 -8.16 -6.58
#